data_AF-A0A1L9R419-F1
#
_entry.id   AF-A0A1L9R419-F1
#
_cell.length_a   1.000
_cell.length_b   1.000
_cell.length_c   1.000
_cell.angle_alpha   90.00
_cell.angle_beta   90.00
_cell.angle_gamma   90.00
#
_symmetry.space_group_name_H-M   'P 1'
#
loop_
_entity.id
_entity.type
_entity.pdbx_description
1 polymer ?
#
loop_
_entity_poly.entity_id
_entity_poly.type
_entity_poly.pdbx_seq_one_letter_code
_entity_poly.pdbx_strand_id
1 'polypeptide(L)'
;QKANIGFMHGPQELITDVRGSEDGFTLDQHGLRFIRHIFSPFHVGDLKEVARVFYLGAEAFLKHHADGGDRSLFFDYCIRSNKSELQSKLVDVANSSLALPPARGVHIDQRPAGALKRVRLWEEDEADSLIEGRVRILNMWVTYDHPIEDCPLPSAMAAPFDQKTFLSHSKNIYWRDVYPLYDPDAKWYYLRNERPDEILILKI
;
A
#
# COMPACT_ATOMS: atom_id res chain seq x y z
N GLN A 1 -21.75 -12.60 15.67
CA GLN A 1 -21.44 -12.99 14.28
C GLN A 1 -20.61 -14.26 14.31
N LYS A 2 -20.95 -15.28 13.50
CA LYS A 2 -20.07 -16.44 13.31
C LYS A 2 -19.06 -16.09 12.20
N ALA A 3 -17.81 -15.89 12.57
CA ALA A 3 -16.71 -15.79 11.61
C ALA A 3 -16.11 -17.20 11.41
N ASN A 4 -15.72 -17.52 10.18
CA ASN A 4 -14.99 -18.74 9.84
C ASN A 4 -13.46 -18.61 10.07
N ILE A 5 -13.04 -17.52 10.70
CA ILE A 5 -11.64 -17.20 11.03
C ILE A 5 -11.59 -16.85 12.52
N GLY A 6 -10.65 -17.46 13.24
CA GLY A 6 -10.31 -17.12 14.61
C GLY A 6 -8.94 -16.45 14.66
N PHE A 7 -8.78 -15.46 15.55
CA PHE A 7 -7.51 -14.84 15.84
C PHE A 7 -7.02 -15.31 17.21
N MET A 8 -5.73 -15.54 17.33
CA MET A 8 -5.05 -15.83 18.59
C MET A 8 -3.87 -14.88 18.73
N HIS A 9 -3.46 -14.61 19.97
CA HIS A 9 -2.23 -13.86 20.19
C HIS A 9 -1.04 -14.73 19.76
N GLY A 10 -0.23 -14.21 18.84
CA GLY A 10 1.05 -14.78 18.47
C GLY A 10 2.16 -14.36 19.45
N PRO A 11 3.39 -14.83 19.23
CA PRO A 11 4.56 -14.30 19.94
C PRO A 11 4.75 -12.80 19.65
N GLN A 12 5.53 -12.14 20.51
CA GLN A 12 5.92 -10.75 20.27
C GLN A 12 6.95 -10.70 19.13
N GLU A 13 6.73 -9.80 18.18
CA GLU A 13 7.62 -9.58 17.04
C GLU A 13 8.41 -8.27 17.20
N LEU A 14 9.67 -8.29 16.76
CA LEU A 14 10.49 -7.09 16.69
C LEU A 14 10.22 -6.34 15.39
N ILE A 15 9.82 -5.07 15.50
CA ILE A 15 9.71 -4.16 14.37
C ILE A 15 10.96 -3.26 14.37
N THR A 16 11.73 -3.33 13.30
CA THR A 16 13.03 -2.66 13.18
C THR A 16 12.87 -1.27 12.58
N ASP A 17 13.39 -0.25 13.27
CA ASP A 17 13.52 1.10 12.75
C ASP A 17 14.66 1.16 11.72
N VAL A 18 14.36 1.63 10.51
CA VAL A 18 15.31 1.68 9.38
C VAL A 18 15.93 3.07 9.18
N ARG A 19 15.69 4.00 10.10
CA ARG A 19 16.26 5.35 10.03
C ARG A 19 17.78 5.31 9.92
N GLY A 20 18.33 5.90 8.85
CA GLY A 20 19.76 5.91 8.54
C GLY A 20 20.28 4.70 7.77
N SER A 21 19.41 3.73 7.44
CA SER A 21 19.74 2.56 6.62
C SER A 21 18.77 2.36 5.44
N GLU A 22 18.05 3.43 5.06
CA GLU A 22 17.01 3.44 4.04
C GLU A 22 17.49 2.89 2.68
N ASP A 23 18.73 3.23 2.28
CA ASP A 23 19.33 2.85 1.00
C ASP A 23 19.57 1.33 0.86
N GLY A 24 19.52 0.58 1.96
CA GLY A 24 19.64 -0.88 1.93
C GLY A 24 18.40 -1.60 1.40
N PHE A 25 17.27 -0.91 1.28
CA PHE A 25 15.98 -1.51 0.92
C PHE A 25 15.65 -1.32 -0.55
N THR A 26 15.26 -2.41 -1.22
CA THR A 26 14.90 -2.43 -2.64
C THR A 26 13.61 -3.22 -2.85
N LEU A 27 12.84 -2.85 -3.87
CA LEU A 27 11.56 -3.50 -4.17
C LEU A 27 11.70 -5.00 -4.51
N ASP A 28 12.78 -5.39 -5.17
CA ASP A 28 12.97 -6.78 -5.59
C ASP A 28 13.48 -7.70 -4.48
N GLN A 29 14.31 -7.19 -3.55
CA GLN A 29 14.81 -8.00 -2.43
C GLN A 29 13.92 -7.93 -1.20
N HIS A 30 13.34 -6.75 -0.92
CA HIS A 30 12.64 -6.49 0.34
C HIS A 30 11.13 -6.28 0.17
N GLY A 31 10.65 -6.11 -1.06
CA GLY A 31 9.26 -5.75 -1.33
C GLY A 31 8.90 -4.31 -0.93
N LEU A 32 9.87 -3.53 -0.46
CA LEU A 32 9.69 -2.15 -0.03
C LEU A 32 10.92 -1.30 -0.34
N ARG A 33 10.70 0.01 -0.47
CA ARG A 33 11.78 0.98 -0.72
C ARG A 33 11.40 2.34 -0.14
N PHE A 34 12.37 2.98 0.52
CA PHE A 34 12.25 4.36 0.99
C PHE A 34 13.01 5.29 0.07
N ILE A 35 12.40 6.41 -0.30
CA ILE A 35 12.98 7.33 -1.29
C ILE A 35 12.73 8.75 -0.83
N ARG A 36 13.76 9.60 -0.92
CA ARG A 36 13.58 11.03 -0.72
C ARG A 36 13.05 11.70 -1.97
N HIS A 37 11.87 12.31 -1.87
CA HIS A 37 11.25 13.04 -2.96
C HIS A 37 10.21 14.03 -2.43
N ILE A 38 10.15 15.21 -3.03
CA ILE A 38 9.15 16.24 -2.71
C ILE A 38 8.27 16.43 -3.94
N PHE A 39 6.99 16.07 -3.80
CA PHE A 39 5.99 16.35 -4.82
C PHE A 39 5.64 17.84 -4.84
N SER A 40 5.16 18.32 -5.99
CA SER A 40 4.58 19.67 -6.07
C SER A 40 3.43 19.80 -5.07
N PRO A 41 3.30 20.92 -4.34
CA PRO A 41 2.22 21.10 -3.37
C PRO A 41 0.83 20.91 -4.00
N PHE A 42 -0.06 20.23 -3.28
CA PHE A 42 -1.44 20.01 -3.65
C PHE A 42 -2.32 19.85 -2.40
N HIS A 43 -3.62 20.13 -2.50
CA HIS A 43 -4.57 19.85 -1.42
C HIS A 43 -5.01 18.39 -1.47
N VAL A 44 -4.56 17.57 -0.50
CA VAL A 44 -4.86 16.13 -0.43
C VAL A 44 -6.37 15.82 -0.45
N GLY A 45 -7.20 16.69 0.10
CA GLY A 45 -8.66 16.53 0.12
C GLY A 45 -9.39 16.97 -1.16
N ASP A 46 -8.69 17.54 -2.15
CA ASP A 46 -9.28 17.90 -3.45
C ASP A 46 -8.87 16.87 -4.50
N LEU A 47 -9.76 15.92 -4.79
CA LEU A 47 -9.49 14.85 -5.75
C LEU A 47 -9.17 15.34 -7.16
N LYS A 48 -9.66 16.52 -7.57
CA LYS A 48 -9.32 17.10 -8.87
C LYS A 48 -7.89 17.60 -8.89
N GLU A 49 -7.44 18.19 -7.79
CA GLU A 49 -6.06 18.62 -7.65
C GLU A 49 -5.10 17.43 -7.52
N VAL A 50 -5.47 16.40 -6.74
CA VAL A 50 -4.74 15.12 -6.67
C VAL A 50 -4.56 14.53 -8.06
N ALA A 51 -5.62 14.42 -8.86
CA ALA A 51 -5.53 13.87 -10.21
C ALA A 51 -4.66 14.73 -11.14
N ARG A 52 -4.79 16.07 -11.09
CA ARG A 52 -4.09 16.99 -11.99
C ARG A 52 -2.62 17.21 -11.63
N VAL A 53 -2.26 17.12 -10.35
CA VAL A 53 -0.92 17.46 -9.85
C VAL A 53 -0.20 16.20 -9.36
N PHE A 54 -0.80 15.49 -8.41
CA PHE A 54 -0.13 14.39 -7.74
C PHE A 54 0.03 13.16 -8.64
N TYR A 55 -1.02 12.71 -9.34
CA TYR A 55 -0.91 11.50 -10.18
C TYR A 55 0.11 11.65 -11.31
N LEU A 56 0.22 12.83 -11.92
CA LEU A 56 1.23 13.08 -12.96
C LEU A 56 2.65 12.97 -12.39
N GLY A 57 2.91 13.58 -11.23
CA GLY A 57 4.20 13.47 -10.55
C GLY A 57 4.48 12.04 -10.07
N ALA A 58 3.48 11.37 -9.52
CA ALA A 58 3.54 10.01 -9.02
C ALA A 58 3.84 9.00 -10.13
N GLU A 59 3.26 9.18 -11.32
CA GLU A 59 3.53 8.31 -12.46
C GLU A 59 5.01 8.37 -12.87
N ALA A 60 5.53 9.58 -13.06
CA ALA A 60 6.94 9.80 -13.41
C ALA A 60 7.87 9.26 -12.31
N PHE A 61 7.53 9.50 -11.05
CA PHE A 61 8.26 9.00 -9.89
C PHE A 61 8.30 7.46 -9.85
N LEU A 62 7.15 6.80 -10.00
CA LEU A 62 7.06 5.33 -9.98
C LEU A 62 7.80 4.71 -11.16
N LYS A 63 7.64 5.24 -12.37
CA LYS A 63 8.38 4.77 -13.56
C LYS A 63 9.89 4.86 -13.36
N HIS A 64 10.38 5.91 -12.72
CA HIS A 64 11.80 6.07 -12.44
C HIS A 64 12.31 5.10 -11.36
N HIS A 65 11.54 4.87 -10.30
CA HIS A 65 12.02 4.15 -9.11
C HIS A 65 11.59 2.68 -8.99
N ALA A 66 10.63 2.22 -9.80
CA ALA A 66 10.11 0.85 -9.80
C ALA A 66 10.51 0.04 -11.05
N ASP A 67 11.65 0.38 -11.65
CA ASP A 67 12.24 -0.28 -12.83
C ASP A 67 11.38 -0.16 -14.11
N GLY A 68 10.75 1.00 -14.30
CA GLY A 68 9.96 1.30 -15.50
C GLY A 68 8.51 0.80 -15.44
N GLY A 69 7.96 0.52 -16.61
CA GLY A 69 6.57 0.14 -16.82
C GLY A 69 5.98 0.94 -17.99
N ASP A 70 5.39 0.23 -18.95
CA ASP A 70 4.84 0.85 -20.16
C ASP A 70 3.57 1.64 -19.86
N ARG A 71 2.77 1.14 -18.91
CA ARG A 71 1.50 1.74 -18.47
C ARG A 71 1.39 1.76 -16.95
N SER A 72 0.72 2.78 -16.43
CA SER A 72 0.48 2.96 -15.01
C SER A 72 -0.97 3.36 -14.79
N LEU A 73 -1.63 2.70 -13.83
CA LEU A 73 -3.04 2.93 -13.53
C LEU A 73 -3.21 3.21 -12.03
N PHE A 74 -3.75 4.38 -11.73
CA PHE A 74 -4.14 4.76 -10.37
C PHE A 74 -5.58 4.36 -10.14
N PHE A 75 -5.79 3.31 -9.34
CA PHE A 75 -7.13 2.76 -9.10
C PHE A 75 -7.62 2.95 -7.66
N ASP A 76 -6.78 3.45 -6.76
CA ASP A 76 -7.12 3.72 -5.37
C ASP A 76 -6.30 4.89 -4.84
N TYR A 77 -6.93 5.66 -3.96
CA TYR A 77 -6.32 6.77 -3.24
C TYR A 77 -6.99 6.84 -1.89
N CYS A 78 -6.22 6.91 -0.81
CA CYS A 78 -6.81 7.11 0.51
C CYS A 78 -5.94 8.02 1.34
N ILE A 79 -6.60 8.83 2.16
CA ILE A 79 -5.93 9.62 3.19
C ILE A 79 -6.02 8.80 4.46
N ARG A 80 -4.97 8.82 5.28
CA ARG A 80 -5.04 8.30 6.65
C ARG A 80 -4.78 9.41 7.66
N SER A 81 -5.52 9.39 8.76
CA SER A 81 -5.36 10.37 9.83
C SER A 81 -5.88 9.84 11.17
N ASN A 82 -5.12 10.11 12.22
CA ASN A 82 -5.55 9.90 13.61
C ASN A 82 -6.36 11.08 14.19
N LYS A 83 -6.53 12.17 13.43
CA LYS A 83 -7.36 13.31 13.86
C LYS A 83 -8.84 12.92 13.82
N SER A 84 -9.51 12.96 14.97
CA SER A 84 -10.92 12.57 15.17
C SER A 84 -11.89 13.29 14.23
N GLU A 85 -11.62 14.55 13.91
CA GLU A 85 -12.46 15.39 13.04
C GLU A 85 -12.56 14.86 11.59
N LEU A 86 -11.44 14.32 11.07
CA LEU A 86 -11.37 13.77 9.72
C LEU A 86 -11.99 12.36 9.61
N GLN A 87 -12.18 11.66 10.74
CA GLN A 87 -12.77 10.32 10.81
C GLN A 87 -14.32 10.34 10.83
N SER A 88 -14.94 11.49 11.14
CA SER A 88 -16.38 11.60 11.43
C SER A 88 -17.29 11.79 10.21
N LYS A 89 -16.75 11.92 8.99
CA LYS A 89 -17.52 12.03 7.75
C LYS A 89 -17.50 10.66 7.05
N LEU A 90 -18.70 10.14 6.79
CA LEU A 90 -19.04 8.73 6.55
C LEU A 90 -18.28 8.05 5.40
N VAL A 91 -17.77 6.84 5.68
CA VAL A 91 -17.13 5.91 4.75
C VAL A 91 -18.08 5.55 3.61
N ASP A 92 -17.82 6.06 2.41
CA ASP A 92 -18.37 5.50 1.18
C ASP A 92 -17.22 5.00 0.30
N VAL A 93 -17.14 3.67 0.15
CA VAL A 93 -16.00 2.92 -0.42
C VAL A 93 -15.85 3.17 -1.93
N ALA A 94 -16.75 3.95 -2.54
CA ALA A 94 -16.75 4.28 -3.96
C ALA A 94 -16.11 5.64 -4.31
N ASN A 95 -15.83 6.52 -3.33
CA ASN A 95 -15.22 7.83 -3.57
C ASN A 95 -14.41 8.29 -2.34
N SER A 96 -13.11 8.01 -2.34
CA SER A 96 -12.22 8.16 -1.18
C SER A 96 -11.60 9.56 -1.08
N SER A 97 -12.36 10.52 -0.54
CA SER A 97 -11.82 11.80 -0.06
C SER A 97 -11.85 11.90 1.48
N LEU A 98 -11.89 10.76 2.17
CA LEU A 98 -12.04 10.67 3.63
C LEU A 98 -10.88 9.94 4.28
N ALA A 99 -10.49 10.38 5.48
CA ALA A 99 -9.34 9.83 6.17
C ALA A 99 -9.71 8.55 6.93
N LEU A 100 -9.01 7.45 6.65
CA LEU A 100 -9.14 6.19 7.39
C LEU A 100 -8.22 6.19 8.61
N PRO A 101 -8.60 5.55 9.73
CA PRO A 101 -7.67 5.31 10.82
C PRO A 101 -6.55 4.35 10.34
N PRO A 102 -5.39 4.32 11.03
CA PRO A 102 -4.36 3.32 10.81
C PRO A 102 -4.92 1.91 10.95
N ALA A 103 -4.50 1.02 10.05
CA ALA A 103 -4.83 -0.39 10.16
C ALA A 103 -4.18 -0.97 11.42
N ARG A 104 -4.95 -1.76 12.19
CA ARG A 104 -4.50 -2.36 13.46
C ARG A 104 -4.05 -3.81 13.33
N GLY A 105 -4.13 -4.37 12.14
CA GLY A 105 -3.77 -5.76 11.86
C GLY A 105 -2.96 -5.87 10.59
N VAL A 106 -2.04 -6.84 10.56
CA VAL A 106 -1.30 -7.21 9.37
C VAL A 106 -2.26 -7.77 8.34
N HIS A 107 -2.17 -7.26 7.11
CA HIS A 107 -2.95 -7.69 5.97
C HIS A 107 -2.13 -7.51 4.69
N ILE A 108 -2.54 -8.22 3.64
CA ILE A 108 -2.11 -7.96 2.28
C ILE A 108 -3.33 -7.47 1.50
N ASP A 109 -3.18 -6.32 0.82
CA ASP A 109 -4.29 -5.66 0.15
C ASP A 109 -4.81 -6.46 -1.04
N GLN A 110 -3.93 -7.18 -1.74
CA GLN A 110 -4.23 -7.85 -3.00
C GLN A 110 -3.59 -9.22 -3.11
N ARG A 111 -4.22 -10.08 -3.93
CA ARG A 111 -3.62 -11.33 -4.43
C ARG A 111 -3.16 -11.13 -5.87
N PRO A 112 -2.26 -11.96 -6.41
CA PRO A 112 -1.90 -11.92 -7.83
C PRO A 112 -3.12 -11.96 -8.77
N ALA A 113 -4.12 -12.79 -8.46
CA ALA A 113 -5.37 -12.84 -9.23
C ALA A 113 -6.17 -11.52 -9.16
N GLY A 114 -6.07 -10.79 -8.05
CA GLY A 114 -6.69 -9.47 -7.88
C GLY A 114 -6.04 -8.43 -8.81
N ALA A 115 -4.72 -8.48 -8.99
CA ALA A 115 -4.01 -7.61 -9.93
C ALA A 115 -4.47 -7.82 -11.38
N LEU A 116 -4.51 -9.08 -11.85
CA LEU A 116 -4.97 -9.39 -13.21
C LEU A 116 -6.43 -9.00 -13.44
N LYS A 117 -7.27 -9.18 -12.42
CA LYS A 117 -8.68 -8.79 -12.51
C LYS A 117 -8.85 -7.27 -12.57
N ARG A 118 -8.00 -6.50 -11.90
CA ARG A 118 -7.98 -5.03 -12.04
C ARG A 118 -7.59 -4.62 -13.45
N VAL A 119 -6.55 -5.21 -14.03
CA VAL A 119 -6.20 -4.90 -15.45
C VAL A 119 -7.40 -5.11 -16.36
N ARG A 120 -8.11 -6.25 -16.24
CA ARG A 120 -9.33 -6.51 -17.02
C ARG A 120 -10.49 -5.55 -16.75
N LEU A 121 -10.59 -5.00 -15.53
CA LEU A 121 -11.65 -4.05 -15.18
C LEU A 121 -11.40 -2.65 -15.75
N TRP A 122 -10.15 -2.23 -15.87
CA TRP A 122 -9.78 -0.87 -16.22
C TRP A 122 -9.35 -0.71 -17.68
N GLU A 123 -8.75 -1.74 -18.28
CA GLU A 123 -8.18 -1.70 -19.64
C GLU A 123 -9.00 -2.52 -20.65
N GLU A 124 -10.23 -2.92 -20.30
CA GLU A 124 -11.22 -3.67 -21.11
C GLU A 124 -10.66 -4.34 -22.38
N ASP A 125 -10.58 -3.61 -23.50
CA ASP A 125 -10.16 -4.11 -24.83
C ASP A 125 -8.68 -4.49 -24.93
N GLU A 126 -7.79 -3.81 -24.21
CA GLU A 126 -6.34 -4.05 -24.23
C GLU A 126 -5.88 -5.02 -23.14
N ALA A 127 -6.76 -5.36 -22.20
CA ALA A 127 -6.40 -6.09 -21.00
C ALA A 127 -5.70 -7.42 -21.29
N ASP A 128 -6.18 -8.20 -22.27
CA ASP A 128 -5.60 -9.50 -22.60
C ASP A 128 -4.18 -9.39 -23.16
N SER A 129 -3.85 -8.32 -23.88
CA SER A 129 -2.47 -8.07 -24.33
C SER A 129 -1.58 -7.60 -23.16
N LEU A 130 -2.09 -6.73 -22.29
CA LEU A 130 -1.32 -6.20 -21.15
C LEU A 130 -0.96 -7.28 -20.12
N ILE A 131 -1.86 -8.25 -19.88
CA ILE A 131 -1.61 -9.36 -18.93
C ILE A 131 -0.62 -10.41 -19.46
N GLU A 132 -0.30 -10.42 -20.76
CA GLU A 132 0.82 -11.23 -21.29
C GLU A 132 2.17 -10.68 -20.80
N GLY A 133 2.22 -9.40 -20.45
CA GLY A 133 3.35 -8.75 -19.82
C GLY A 133 3.45 -8.98 -18.31
N ARG A 134 4.31 -8.21 -17.66
CA ARG A 134 4.43 -8.21 -16.19
C ARG A 134 3.47 -7.19 -15.59
N VAL A 135 2.51 -7.68 -14.80
CA VAL A 135 1.62 -6.84 -14.01
C VAL A 135 2.11 -6.79 -12.56
N ARG A 136 2.16 -5.59 -11.98
CA ARG A 136 2.54 -5.37 -10.58
C ARG A 136 1.58 -4.36 -9.96
N ILE A 137 1.30 -4.52 -8.67
CA ILE A 137 0.64 -3.49 -7.87
C ILE A 137 1.66 -2.91 -6.91
N LEU A 138 1.70 -1.59 -6.86
CA LEU A 138 2.51 -0.84 -5.92
C LEU A 138 1.59 0.04 -5.07
N ASN A 139 1.82 0.06 -3.77
CA ASN A 139 1.32 1.11 -2.90
C ASN A 139 2.41 2.18 -2.75
N MET A 140 2.01 3.45 -2.86
CA MET A 140 2.89 4.58 -2.59
C MET A 140 2.33 5.37 -1.42
N TRP A 141 3.10 5.42 -0.33
CA TRP A 141 2.76 6.15 0.88
C TRP A 141 3.54 7.45 0.92
N VAL A 142 2.80 8.54 1.14
CA VAL A 142 3.34 9.89 1.18
C VAL A 142 2.84 10.56 2.45
N THR A 143 3.77 11.04 3.27
CA THR A 143 3.46 11.90 4.41
C THR A 143 3.11 13.30 3.89
N TYR A 144 2.02 13.91 4.34
CA TYR A 144 1.49 15.14 3.72
C TYR A 144 1.35 16.36 4.64
N ASP A 145 1.45 16.22 5.96
CA ASP A 145 1.18 17.31 6.92
C ASP A 145 2.43 17.57 7.79
N HIS A 146 2.69 16.65 8.72
CA HIS A 146 3.81 16.69 9.65
C HIS A 146 4.49 15.32 9.70
N PRO A 147 5.74 15.23 10.20
CA PRO A 147 6.39 13.95 10.40
C PRO A 147 5.51 12.99 11.21
N ILE A 148 5.50 11.71 10.83
CA ILE A 148 4.70 10.69 11.51
C ILE A 148 5.37 10.34 12.84
N GLU A 149 4.74 10.73 13.95
CA GLU A 149 5.22 10.46 15.32
C GLU A 149 4.46 9.30 16.00
N ASP A 150 3.24 9.03 15.56
CA ASP A 150 2.38 7.96 16.07
C ASP A 150 1.90 7.03 14.95
N CYS A 151 1.68 5.76 15.29
CA CYS A 151 1.27 4.73 14.32
C CYS A 151 2.13 4.72 13.02
N PRO A 152 3.48 4.64 13.12
CA PRO A 152 4.31 4.54 11.93
C PRO A 152 3.90 3.31 11.13
N LEU A 153 3.99 3.36 9.81
CA LEU A 153 3.58 2.29 8.90
C LEU A 153 4.54 1.11 8.96
N PRO A 154 4.22 0.03 9.71
CA PRO A 154 5.09 -1.13 9.77
C PRO A 154 4.84 -1.96 8.52
N SER A 155 5.89 -2.25 7.80
CA SER A 155 5.86 -3.03 6.57
C SER A 155 6.73 -4.26 6.76
N ALA A 156 6.21 -5.43 6.38
CA ALA A 156 7.00 -6.65 6.39
C ALA A 156 7.77 -6.80 5.08
N MET A 157 9.01 -7.26 5.20
CA MET A 157 9.60 -8.07 4.15
C MET A 157 9.00 -9.47 4.28
N ALA A 158 8.15 -9.84 3.34
CA ALA A 158 7.68 -11.21 3.23
C ALA A 158 8.75 -12.06 2.51
N ALA A 159 9.00 -13.27 3.01
CA ALA A 159 9.62 -14.32 2.23
C ALA A 159 8.79 -14.59 0.94
N PRO A 160 9.35 -15.25 -0.09
CA PRO A 160 8.64 -15.50 -1.33
C PRO A 160 7.24 -16.06 -1.10
N PHE A 161 6.27 -15.51 -1.83
CA PHE A 161 4.85 -15.81 -1.74
C PHE A 161 4.56 -17.33 -1.87
N ASP A 162 4.26 -18.02 -0.76
CA ASP A 162 3.59 -19.32 -0.78
C ASP A 162 2.09 -19.11 -0.54
N GLN A 163 1.25 -19.50 -1.49
CA GLN A 163 -0.22 -19.35 -1.41
C GLN A 163 -0.84 -20.04 -0.17
N LYS A 164 -0.12 -20.98 0.46
CA LYS A 164 -0.59 -21.71 1.64
C LYS A 164 -0.66 -20.86 2.91
N THR A 165 -0.09 -19.66 2.93
CA THR A 165 0.01 -18.83 4.14
C THR A 165 -1.13 -17.83 4.28
N PHE A 166 -2.30 -18.03 3.68
CA PHE A 166 -3.32 -16.97 3.61
C PHE A 166 -4.76 -17.41 3.86
N LEU A 167 -5.46 -16.67 4.74
CA LEU A 167 -6.91 -16.83 4.95
C LEU A 167 -7.68 -15.72 4.23
N SER A 168 -8.68 -16.11 3.43
CA SER A 168 -9.59 -15.15 2.76
C SER A 168 -10.81 -14.90 3.66
N HIS A 169 -11.09 -13.63 3.96
CA HIS A 169 -12.24 -13.25 4.78
C HIS A 169 -13.55 -13.10 3.98
N SER A 170 -13.53 -13.12 2.65
CA SER A 170 -14.74 -12.83 1.86
C SER A 170 -14.98 -13.82 0.70
N LYS A 171 -16.27 -14.11 0.44
CA LYS A 171 -16.75 -14.70 -0.82
C LYS A 171 -16.74 -13.69 -1.98
N ASN A 172 -16.44 -12.42 -1.67
CA ASN A 172 -16.46 -11.33 -2.61
C ASN A 172 -15.03 -11.12 -3.12
N ILE A 173 -14.71 -11.81 -4.22
CA ILE A 173 -13.46 -11.77 -5.01
C ILE A 173 -13.07 -10.36 -5.53
N TYR A 174 -13.62 -9.29 -4.96
CA TYR A 174 -13.40 -7.91 -5.34
C TYR A 174 -12.64 -7.11 -4.27
N TRP A 175 -12.61 -7.53 -3.00
CA TRP A 175 -12.12 -6.66 -1.93
C TRP A 175 -11.26 -7.37 -0.88
N ARG A 176 -10.01 -6.87 -0.83
CA ARG A 176 -9.13 -6.53 0.30
C ARG A 176 -9.07 -7.44 1.53
N ASP A 177 -7.87 -7.47 2.10
CA ASP A 177 -7.48 -8.05 3.38
C ASP A 177 -7.37 -9.56 3.36
N VAL A 178 -6.28 -10.01 2.74
CA VAL A 178 -5.76 -11.34 2.98
C VAL A 178 -4.95 -11.29 4.27
N TYR A 179 -5.34 -12.11 5.25
CA TYR A 179 -4.56 -12.22 6.48
C TYR A 179 -3.45 -13.25 6.26
N PRO A 180 -2.17 -12.86 6.38
CA PRO A 180 -1.09 -13.83 6.43
C PRO A 180 -1.25 -14.69 7.68
N LEU A 181 -0.98 -15.98 7.52
CA LEU A 181 -0.63 -16.86 8.61
C LEU A 181 0.69 -16.38 9.20
N TYR A 182 0.88 -16.68 10.49
CA TYR A 182 2.11 -16.37 11.18
C TYR A 182 3.30 -17.06 10.49
N ASP A 183 4.35 -16.26 10.23
CA ASP A 183 5.61 -16.70 9.67
C ASP A 183 6.74 -16.25 10.61
N PRO A 184 7.46 -17.19 11.27
CA PRO A 184 8.54 -16.84 12.18
C PRO A 184 9.77 -16.24 11.50
N ASP A 185 9.89 -16.35 10.17
CA ASP A 185 11.00 -15.78 9.39
C ASP A 185 10.66 -14.37 8.85
N ALA A 186 9.44 -13.89 9.07
CA ALA A 186 9.01 -12.55 8.66
C ALA A 186 9.83 -11.47 9.37
N LYS A 187 10.31 -10.48 8.60
CA LYS A 187 11.03 -9.33 9.16
C LYS A 187 10.21 -8.06 8.99
N TRP A 188 10.08 -7.31 10.06
CA TRP A 188 9.25 -6.11 10.12
C TRP A 188 10.11 -4.86 10.19
N TYR A 189 9.74 -3.87 9.40
CA TYR A 189 10.46 -2.61 9.25
C TYR A 189 9.51 -1.43 9.34
N TYR A 190 9.99 -0.33 9.90
CA TYR A 190 9.30 0.96 9.83
C TYR A 190 10.33 2.09 9.77
N LEU A 191 9.91 3.25 9.30
CA LEU A 191 10.72 4.46 9.31
C LEU A 191 10.23 5.40 10.40
N ARG A 192 11.01 5.60 11.47
CA ARG A 192 10.62 6.54 12.53
C ARG A 192 10.57 7.98 12.00
N ASN A 193 9.63 8.80 12.47
CA ASN A 193 9.53 10.22 12.13
C ASN A 193 9.57 10.44 10.60
N GLU A 194 8.85 9.59 9.86
CA GLU A 194 8.76 9.68 8.39
C GLU A 194 8.25 11.07 8.00
N ARG A 195 9.03 11.77 7.18
CA ARG A 195 8.79 13.17 6.83
C ARG A 195 8.07 13.31 5.48
N PRO A 196 7.49 14.49 5.17
CA PRO A 196 6.86 14.73 3.86
C PRO A 196 7.78 14.60 2.64
N ASP A 197 9.10 14.66 2.83
CA ASP A 197 10.10 14.42 1.79
C ASP A 197 10.48 12.93 1.67
N GLU A 198 9.82 12.03 2.40
CA GLU A 198 10.13 10.60 2.45
C GLU A 198 8.93 9.79 1.97
N ILE A 199 9.18 8.98 0.94
CA ILE A 199 8.17 8.19 0.24
C ILE A 199 8.48 6.72 0.47
N LEU A 200 7.48 5.98 0.94
CA LEU A 200 7.53 4.54 1.03
C LEU A 200 6.78 3.92 -0.16
N ILE A 201 7.49 3.12 -0.95
CA ILE A 201 6.88 2.27 -1.98
C ILE A 201 6.84 0.83 -1.44
N LEU A 202 5.68 0.19 -1.55
CA LEU A 202 5.45 -1.21 -1.22
C LEU A 202 5.01 -1.97 -2.46
N LYS A 203 5.60 -3.14 -2.69
CA LYS A 203 5.19 -4.10 -3.70
C LYS A 203 4.23 -5.11 -3.07
N ILE A 204 3.07 -5.30 -3.69
CA ILE A 204 2.02 -6.22 -3.23
C ILE A 204 2.12 -7.56 -3.96
#